data_AF-A0A3E4WR31-F1
#
_entry.id   AF-A0A3E4WR31-F1
#
_cell.length_a   1.000
_cell.length_b   1.000
_cell.length_c   1.000
_cell.angle_alpha   90.00
_cell.angle_beta   90.00
_cell.angle_gamma   90.00
#
_symmetry.space_group_name_H-M   'P 1'
#
loop_
_entity.id
_entity.type
_entity.pdbx_description
1 polymer ?
#
loop_
_entity_poly.entity_id
_entity_poly.type
_entity_poly.pdbx_seq_one_letter_code
_entity_poly.pdbx_strand_id
1 'polypeptide(L)'
;MKQKLRNLSAPANIIFAILAVFLFIAPLQWSGKVLGLIPGMEKADDYLLQAIVETVVLVIFLGITYLFGLWDIFKENAAGWTRSLYTGGFFIVYCLYAVVSGIYLCFLGEHGDVNAFYNIIFFFIAVCLVGLVEELVFRGVVFNLLLRAFPKTKGGITGAVVLGGVLFGLMHFSNMGAGVKFSSCLIQVISAGLMGVLFCMIYASTRNFWMLAIFHTVVDMGGLLSSGIFEGGGVADRINEFSAMNCIAFVVLGIPMLVMLRKSRRIRLEMLYNNEIIIDDEREGAKLAVVSLVLGICSIIFSFFGYLMGLGIVGMLASKMSKKAKQYNNAIATAGMITSIIGFVLSVICTIGMMVLFASGMYDRLVNMSMLQ
;
A
#
# COMPACT_ATOMS: atom_id res chain seq x y z
N MET A 1 21.40 -26.13 -9.33
CA MET A 1 19.96 -25.75 -9.34
C MET A 1 19.75 -24.25 -9.55
N LYS A 2 20.30 -23.38 -8.67
CA LYS A 2 20.15 -21.91 -8.71
C LYS A 2 20.47 -21.24 -10.07
N GLN A 3 21.54 -21.64 -10.75
CA GLN A 3 21.89 -21.09 -12.06
C GLN A 3 20.85 -21.43 -13.16
N LYS A 4 20.22 -22.61 -13.08
CA LYS A 4 19.13 -23.00 -14.00
C LYS A 4 17.88 -22.14 -13.77
N LEU A 5 17.53 -21.86 -12.51
CA LEU A 5 16.38 -21.01 -12.15
C LEU A 5 16.57 -19.52 -12.48
N ARG A 6 17.81 -19.06 -12.63
CA ARG A 6 18.12 -17.69 -13.09
C ARG A 6 17.90 -17.51 -14.59
N ASN A 7 18.07 -18.58 -15.37
CA ASN A 7 18.07 -18.55 -16.84
C ASN A 7 16.86 -19.29 -17.42
N LEU A 8 15.69 -19.10 -16.81
CA LEU A 8 14.44 -19.69 -17.27
C LEU A 8 13.96 -19.04 -18.57
N SER A 9 13.27 -19.82 -19.42
CA SER A 9 12.56 -19.30 -20.57
C SER A 9 11.41 -18.37 -20.14
N ALA A 10 10.93 -17.51 -21.04
CA ALA A 10 9.82 -16.62 -20.73
C ALA A 10 8.54 -17.37 -20.28
N PRO A 11 8.09 -18.47 -20.93
CA PRO A 11 6.96 -19.25 -20.46
C PRO A 11 7.19 -19.85 -19.07
N ALA A 12 8.40 -20.36 -18.80
CA ALA A 12 8.72 -20.95 -17.51
C ALA A 12 8.64 -19.91 -16.38
N ASN A 13 9.17 -18.69 -16.60
CA ASN A 13 9.04 -17.60 -15.62
C ASN A 13 7.57 -17.27 -15.31
N ILE A 14 6.69 -17.23 -16.32
CA ILE A 14 5.25 -16.98 -16.12
C ILE A 14 4.60 -18.12 -15.31
N ILE A 15 4.90 -19.38 -15.66
CA ILE A 15 4.38 -20.55 -14.92
C ILE A 15 4.82 -20.49 -13.46
N PHE A 16 6.09 -20.23 -13.17
CA PHE A 16 6.57 -20.11 -11.79
C PHE A 16 5.97 -18.91 -11.05
N ALA A 17 5.71 -17.80 -11.74
CA ALA A 17 5.01 -16.66 -11.15
C ALA A 17 3.59 -17.05 -10.70
N ILE A 18 2.84 -17.78 -11.54
CA ILE A 18 1.49 -18.27 -11.21
C ILE A 18 1.55 -19.32 -10.09
N LEU A 19 2.49 -20.28 -10.16
CA LEU A 19 2.66 -21.29 -9.11
C LEU A 19 3.01 -20.67 -7.76
N ALA A 20 3.79 -19.58 -7.73
CA ALA A 20 4.08 -18.85 -6.50
C ALA A 20 2.79 -18.29 -5.87
N VAL A 21 1.83 -17.80 -6.66
CA VAL A 21 0.52 -17.35 -6.14
C VAL A 21 -0.24 -18.51 -5.49
N PHE A 22 -0.31 -19.68 -6.14
CA PHE A 22 -0.99 -20.84 -5.55
C PHE A 22 -0.29 -21.36 -4.30
N LEU A 23 1.05 -21.35 -4.28
CA LEU A 23 1.84 -21.74 -3.12
C LEU A 23 1.67 -20.76 -1.94
N PHE A 24 1.39 -19.49 -2.21
CA PHE A 24 1.04 -18.50 -1.20
C PHE A 24 -0.36 -18.72 -0.62
N ILE A 25 -1.35 -18.99 -1.50
CA ILE A 25 -2.75 -19.19 -1.08
C ILE A 25 -2.92 -20.48 -0.25
N ALA A 26 -2.23 -21.56 -0.60
CA ALA A 26 -2.47 -22.88 0.02
C ALA A 26 -2.26 -22.89 1.55
N PRO A 27 -1.16 -22.36 2.11
CA PRO A 27 -1.00 -22.22 3.56
C PRO A 27 -2.08 -21.35 4.20
N LEU A 28 -2.47 -20.23 3.58
CA LEU A 28 -3.51 -19.33 4.10
C LEU A 28 -4.88 -20.02 4.21
N GLN A 29 -5.21 -20.90 3.27
CA GLN A 29 -6.51 -21.59 3.24
C GLN A 29 -6.56 -22.85 4.10
N TRP A 30 -5.44 -23.51 4.32
CA TRP A 30 -5.38 -24.80 5.05
C TRP A 30 -4.81 -24.68 6.46
N SER A 31 -4.22 -23.53 6.81
CA SER A 31 -3.68 -23.26 8.14
C SER A 31 -4.68 -23.53 9.25
N GLY A 32 -5.93 -23.06 9.15
CA GLY A 32 -6.95 -23.27 10.17
C GLY A 32 -7.23 -24.76 10.43
N LYS A 33 -7.24 -25.60 9.38
CA LYS A 33 -7.42 -27.05 9.53
C LYS A 33 -6.21 -27.71 10.15
N VAL A 34 -5.00 -27.30 9.79
CA VAL A 34 -3.75 -27.88 10.29
C VAL A 34 -3.50 -27.46 11.74
N LEU A 35 -3.66 -26.18 12.03
CA LEU A 35 -3.46 -25.61 13.37
C LEU A 35 -4.55 -26.10 14.33
N GLY A 36 -5.79 -26.30 13.87
CA GLY A 36 -6.87 -26.88 14.68
C GLY A 36 -6.64 -28.34 15.12
N LEU A 37 -5.62 -29.03 14.59
CA LEU A 37 -5.21 -30.35 15.09
C LEU A 37 -4.32 -30.25 16.34
N ILE A 38 -3.80 -29.06 16.65
CA ILE A 38 -2.94 -28.80 17.80
C ILE A 38 -3.83 -28.39 18.98
N PRO A 39 -3.86 -29.15 20.09
CA PRO A 39 -4.69 -28.82 21.25
C PRO A 39 -4.44 -27.41 21.77
N GLY A 40 -5.50 -26.61 21.91
CA GLY A 40 -5.47 -25.23 22.41
C GLY A 40 -5.42 -24.16 21.31
N MET A 41 -5.08 -24.53 20.07
CA MET A 41 -5.05 -23.59 18.94
C MET A 41 -6.44 -23.22 18.43
N GLU A 42 -7.45 -24.05 18.71
CA GLU A 42 -8.85 -23.74 18.41
C GLU A 42 -9.42 -22.55 19.20
N LYS A 43 -8.70 -22.11 20.24
CA LYS A 43 -9.04 -20.93 21.06
C LYS A 43 -8.07 -19.77 20.86
N ALA A 44 -7.10 -19.93 19.96
CA ALA A 44 -6.13 -18.87 19.68
C ALA A 44 -6.82 -17.71 18.95
N ASP A 45 -6.35 -16.50 19.24
CA ASP A 45 -6.79 -15.28 18.56
C ASP A 45 -6.45 -15.31 17.06
N ASP A 46 -7.33 -14.75 16.24
CA ASP A 46 -7.19 -14.75 14.78
C ASP A 46 -5.89 -14.07 14.31
N TYR A 47 -5.45 -13.00 14.98
CA TYR A 47 -4.21 -12.33 14.61
C TYR A 47 -2.96 -13.10 15.05
N LEU A 48 -3.03 -13.85 16.15
CA LEU A 48 -1.96 -14.79 16.52
C LEU A 48 -1.83 -15.89 15.44
N LEU A 49 -2.96 -16.49 15.04
CA LEU A 49 -2.98 -17.48 13.97
C LEU A 49 -2.43 -16.90 12.66
N GLN A 50 -2.86 -15.70 12.27
CA GLN A 50 -2.35 -15.01 11.09
C GLN A 50 -0.83 -14.79 11.18
N ALA A 51 -0.33 -14.30 12.31
CA ALA A 51 1.10 -14.06 12.49
C ALA A 51 1.94 -15.34 12.37
N ILE A 52 1.45 -16.47 12.88
CA ILE A 52 2.10 -17.79 12.74
C ILE A 52 2.16 -18.18 11.26
N VAL A 53 1.03 -18.09 10.55
CA VAL A 53 0.94 -18.48 9.14
C VAL A 53 1.83 -17.61 8.27
N GLU A 54 1.77 -16.30 8.44
CA GLU A 54 2.62 -15.37 7.68
C GLU A 54 4.10 -15.58 7.95
N THR A 55 4.48 -15.93 9.19
CA THR A 55 5.89 -16.26 9.50
C THR A 55 6.36 -17.50 8.74
N VAL A 56 5.53 -18.54 8.65
CA VAL A 56 5.85 -19.74 7.86
C VAL A 56 5.99 -19.40 6.38
N VAL A 57 5.04 -18.64 5.84
CA VAL A 57 5.07 -18.21 4.43
C VAL A 57 6.29 -17.33 4.15
N LEU A 58 6.64 -16.41 5.05
CA LEU A 58 7.83 -15.57 4.96
C LEU A 58 9.09 -16.43 4.78
N VAL A 59 9.29 -17.45 5.63
CA VAL A 59 10.45 -18.34 5.55
C VAL A 59 10.50 -19.08 4.22
N ILE A 60 9.35 -19.60 3.75
CA ILE A 60 9.24 -20.28 2.45
C ILE A 60 9.65 -19.32 1.32
N PHE A 61 9.09 -18.10 1.30
CA PHE A 61 9.33 -17.14 0.23
C PHE A 61 10.70 -16.47 0.27
N LEU A 62 11.34 -16.36 1.44
CA LEU A 62 12.76 -16.04 1.55
C LEU A 62 13.62 -17.12 0.88
N GLY A 63 13.31 -18.39 1.12
CA GLY A 63 13.94 -19.52 0.44
C GLY A 63 13.76 -19.47 -1.09
N ILE A 64 12.55 -19.25 -1.58
CA ILE A 64 12.24 -19.12 -3.01
C ILE A 64 13.00 -17.92 -3.61
N THR A 65 12.95 -16.76 -2.96
CA THR A 65 13.66 -15.55 -3.40
C THR A 65 15.16 -15.83 -3.55
N TYR A 66 15.76 -16.53 -2.58
CA TYR A 66 17.16 -16.94 -2.65
C TYR A 66 17.44 -17.92 -3.80
N LEU A 67 16.59 -18.93 -4.01
CA LEU A 67 16.74 -19.97 -5.03
C LEU A 67 16.59 -19.43 -6.46
N PHE A 68 15.67 -18.48 -6.69
CA PHE A 68 15.50 -17.79 -7.97
C PHE A 68 16.52 -16.66 -8.19
N GLY A 69 17.38 -16.40 -7.19
CA GLY A 69 18.43 -15.40 -7.24
C GLY A 69 17.89 -13.98 -7.32
N LEU A 70 16.80 -13.72 -6.61
CA LEU A 70 16.11 -12.43 -6.49
C LEU A 70 16.47 -11.72 -5.17
N TRP A 71 17.55 -12.12 -4.50
CA TRP A 71 17.91 -11.58 -3.18
C TRP A 71 18.27 -10.09 -3.19
N ASP A 72 18.64 -9.54 -4.35
CA ASP A 72 19.03 -8.13 -4.48
C ASP A 72 17.86 -7.18 -4.25
N ILE A 73 16.61 -7.65 -4.31
CA ILE A 73 15.41 -6.83 -4.04
C ILE A 73 15.46 -6.12 -2.67
N PHE A 74 16.15 -6.69 -1.68
CA PHE A 74 16.27 -6.12 -0.33
C PHE A 74 17.28 -4.97 -0.25
N LYS A 75 18.13 -4.83 -1.28
CA LYS A 75 19.22 -3.84 -1.34
C LYS A 75 19.00 -2.80 -2.44
N GLU A 76 18.21 -3.14 -3.45
CA GLU A 76 17.92 -2.25 -4.56
C GLU A 76 17.14 -1.01 -4.10
N ASN A 77 17.53 0.14 -4.66
CA ASN A 77 16.84 1.41 -4.52
C ASN A 77 17.31 2.34 -5.65
N ALA A 78 17.02 1.95 -6.89
CA ALA A 78 17.55 2.61 -8.10
C ALA A 78 17.22 4.12 -8.15
N ALA A 79 16.07 4.52 -7.59
CA ALA A 79 15.66 5.92 -7.57
C ALA A 79 16.14 6.70 -6.32
N GLY A 80 16.56 6.00 -5.26
CA GLY A 80 16.77 6.59 -3.93
C GLY A 80 15.47 6.86 -3.18
N TRP A 81 15.56 6.99 -1.85
CA TRP A 81 14.40 7.10 -0.96
C TRP A 81 13.48 8.29 -1.26
N THR A 82 14.03 9.49 -1.45
CA THR A 82 13.21 10.69 -1.72
C THR A 82 12.38 10.54 -2.99
N ARG A 83 13.01 10.05 -4.08
CA ARG A 83 12.30 9.85 -5.35
C ARG A 83 11.30 8.71 -5.26
N SER A 84 11.62 7.65 -4.49
CA SER A 84 10.71 6.54 -4.25
C SER A 84 9.44 7.02 -3.56
N LEU A 85 9.59 7.73 -2.43
CA LEU A 85 8.48 8.30 -1.67
C LEU A 85 7.64 9.27 -2.51
N TYR A 86 8.27 10.12 -3.32
CA TYR A 86 7.53 11.01 -4.22
C TYR A 86 6.78 10.25 -5.33
N THR A 87 7.40 9.21 -5.90
CA THR A 87 6.77 8.38 -6.96
C THR A 87 5.56 7.64 -6.40
N GLY A 88 5.65 7.15 -5.16
CA GLY A 88 4.52 6.63 -4.41
C GLY A 88 3.75 7.69 -3.61
N GLY A 89 3.86 8.98 -3.95
CA GLY A 89 3.30 10.06 -3.13
C GLY A 89 1.79 9.96 -2.91
N PHE A 90 1.06 9.41 -3.88
CA PHE A 90 -0.37 9.08 -3.71
C PHE A 90 -0.59 8.18 -2.49
N PHE A 91 0.27 7.19 -2.27
CA PHE A 91 0.18 6.30 -1.11
C PHE A 91 0.53 6.96 0.20
N ILE A 92 1.35 8.01 0.23
CA ILE A 92 1.55 8.80 1.46
C ILE A 92 0.22 9.42 1.88
N VAL A 93 -0.53 10.00 0.94
CA VAL A 93 -1.86 10.56 1.19
C VAL A 93 -2.84 9.46 1.61
N TYR A 94 -2.89 8.38 0.83
CA TYR A 94 -3.83 7.27 1.05
C TYR A 94 -3.59 6.53 2.38
N CYS A 95 -2.32 6.27 2.74
CA CYS A 95 -1.93 5.66 4.02
C CYS A 95 -2.35 6.53 5.20
N LEU A 96 -2.07 7.84 5.15
CA LEU A 96 -2.41 8.75 6.25
C LEU A 96 -3.93 8.93 6.36
N TYR A 97 -4.64 8.99 5.22
CA TYR A 97 -6.09 8.91 5.21
C TYR A 97 -6.59 7.63 5.90
N ALA A 98 -6.10 6.46 5.48
CA ALA A 98 -6.51 5.18 6.04
C ALA A 98 -6.29 5.09 7.54
N VAL A 99 -5.11 5.52 8.04
CA VAL A 99 -4.81 5.53 9.48
C VAL A 99 -5.71 6.50 10.23
N VAL A 100 -5.89 7.73 9.75
CA VAL A 100 -6.76 8.71 10.43
C VAL A 100 -8.21 8.25 10.43
N SER A 101 -8.70 7.68 9.32
CA SER A 101 -10.03 7.09 9.25
C SER A 101 -10.18 5.90 10.20
N GLY A 102 -9.20 5.00 10.27
CA GLY A 102 -9.19 3.89 11.22
C GLY A 102 -9.23 4.37 12.67
N ILE A 103 -8.46 5.42 12.99
CA ILE A 103 -8.46 6.04 14.32
C ILE A 103 -9.84 6.64 14.62
N TYR A 104 -10.45 7.39 13.70
CA TYR A 104 -11.76 7.97 13.94
C TYR A 104 -12.85 6.91 14.08
N LEU A 105 -12.77 5.81 13.31
CA LEU A 105 -13.66 4.68 13.48
C LEU A 105 -13.58 4.11 14.89
N CYS A 106 -12.39 4.05 15.51
CA CYS A 106 -12.22 3.63 16.91
C CYS A 106 -12.99 4.50 17.93
N PHE A 107 -13.27 5.77 17.60
CA PHE A 107 -14.02 6.68 18.49
C PHE A 107 -15.50 6.81 18.14
N LEU A 108 -15.85 6.71 16.84
CA LEU A 108 -17.19 6.98 16.34
C LEU A 108 -18.03 5.72 16.11
N GLY A 109 -17.39 4.55 15.99
CA GLY A 109 -18.06 3.28 15.80
C GLY A 109 -18.59 2.72 17.12
N GLU A 110 -19.65 1.92 17.02
CA GLU A 110 -20.02 1.00 18.10
C GLU A 110 -19.07 -0.19 18.08
N HIS A 111 -18.40 -0.44 19.19
CA HIS A 111 -17.41 -1.51 19.33
C HIS A 111 -17.72 -2.37 20.55
N GLY A 112 -17.21 -3.60 20.55
CA GLY A 112 -17.13 -4.42 21.74
C GLY A 112 -16.08 -3.90 22.72
N ASP A 113 -15.77 -4.72 23.73
CA ASP A 113 -14.74 -4.39 24.71
C ASP A 113 -13.35 -4.31 24.05
N VAL A 114 -12.42 -3.60 24.70
CA VAL A 114 -11.03 -3.54 24.24
C VAL A 114 -10.41 -4.93 24.33
N ASN A 115 -9.80 -5.38 23.23
CA ASN A 115 -9.11 -6.67 23.18
C ASN A 115 -8.02 -6.76 24.26
N ALA A 116 -7.74 -7.99 24.69
CA ALA A 116 -6.62 -8.23 25.59
C ALA A 116 -5.31 -7.69 24.99
N PHE A 117 -4.45 -7.12 25.84
CA PHE A 117 -3.23 -6.43 25.39
C PHE A 117 -2.34 -7.26 24.46
N TYR A 118 -2.24 -8.58 24.69
CA TYR A 118 -1.46 -9.47 23.83
C TYR A 118 -2.08 -9.66 22.44
N ASN A 119 -3.40 -9.66 22.29
CA ASN A 119 -4.08 -9.72 20.99
C ASN A 119 -3.81 -8.44 20.18
N ILE A 120 -3.80 -7.29 20.83
CA ILE A 120 -3.44 -6.02 20.19
C ILE A 120 -1.98 -6.05 19.69
N ILE A 121 -1.05 -6.63 20.47
CA ILE A 121 0.32 -6.85 20.01
C ILE A 121 0.36 -7.76 18.78
N PHE A 122 -0.36 -8.90 18.82
CA PHE A 122 -0.40 -9.82 17.69
C PHE A 122 -1.06 -9.22 16.45
N PHE A 123 -2.05 -8.34 16.60
CA PHE A 123 -2.59 -7.55 15.50
C PHE A 123 -1.49 -6.75 14.79
N PHE A 124 -0.69 -5.96 15.52
CA PHE A 124 0.38 -5.17 14.90
C PHE A 124 1.44 -6.06 14.24
N ILE A 125 1.78 -7.20 14.85
CA ILE A 125 2.72 -8.16 14.27
C ILE A 125 2.15 -8.76 12.99
N ALA A 126 0.89 -9.22 13.02
CA ALA A 126 0.21 -9.83 11.89
C ALA A 126 0.12 -8.87 10.70
N VAL A 127 -0.33 -7.63 10.91
CA VAL A 127 -0.45 -6.64 9.83
C VAL A 127 0.92 -6.25 9.24
N CYS A 128 1.96 -6.14 10.07
CA CYS A 128 3.33 -5.95 9.58
C CYS A 128 3.79 -7.14 8.72
N LEU A 129 3.49 -8.36 9.17
CA LEU A 129 3.86 -9.58 8.45
C LEU A 129 3.10 -9.71 7.13
N VAL A 130 1.77 -9.49 7.11
CA VAL A 130 0.95 -9.51 5.89
C VAL A 130 1.52 -8.56 4.84
N GLY A 131 1.69 -7.28 5.18
CA GLY A 131 2.23 -6.30 4.22
C GLY A 131 3.65 -6.64 3.73
N LEU A 132 4.50 -7.23 4.59
CA LEU A 132 5.84 -7.68 4.19
C LEU A 132 5.80 -8.91 3.28
N VAL A 133 5.03 -9.93 3.67
CA VAL A 133 4.96 -11.22 2.99
C VAL A 133 4.28 -11.09 1.64
N GLU A 134 3.15 -10.39 1.58
CA GLU A 134 2.47 -10.14 0.33
C GLU A 134 3.37 -9.38 -0.65
N GLU A 135 4.08 -8.34 -0.20
CA GLU A 135 5.04 -7.68 -1.09
C GLU A 135 6.22 -8.58 -1.48
N LEU A 136 6.71 -9.44 -0.58
CA LEU A 136 7.78 -10.39 -0.91
C LEU A 136 7.34 -11.39 -1.97
N VAL A 137 6.13 -11.93 -1.84
CA VAL A 137 5.52 -12.84 -2.81
C VAL A 137 5.31 -12.11 -4.13
N PHE A 138 4.57 -10.99 -4.11
CA PHE A 138 4.07 -10.36 -5.33
C PHE A 138 5.09 -9.47 -6.02
N ARG A 139 5.83 -8.64 -5.30
CA ARG A 139 6.81 -7.73 -5.90
C ARG A 139 8.20 -8.36 -5.87
N GLY A 140 8.54 -9.07 -4.80
CA GLY A 140 9.81 -9.79 -4.69
C GLY A 140 9.95 -10.94 -5.68
N VAL A 141 8.97 -11.85 -5.73
CA VAL A 141 9.02 -13.05 -6.58
C VAL A 141 8.20 -12.92 -7.86
N VAL A 142 6.86 -12.88 -7.77
CA VAL A 142 5.93 -12.96 -8.92
C VAL A 142 6.26 -11.90 -9.96
N PHE A 143 6.29 -10.62 -9.58
CA PHE A 143 6.50 -9.53 -10.52
C PHE A 143 7.92 -9.51 -11.10
N ASN A 144 8.95 -9.88 -10.34
CA ASN A 144 10.30 -10.00 -10.90
C ASN A 144 10.41 -11.15 -11.92
N LEU A 145 9.71 -12.27 -11.71
CA LEU A 145 9.61 -13.34 -12.70
C LEU A 145 8.87 -12.87 -13.96
N LEU A 146 7.77 -12.13 -13.81
CA LEU A 146 7.08 -11.51 -14.94
C LEU A 146 8.00 -10.52 -15.68
N LEU A 147 8.76 -9.68 -14.96
CA LEU A 147 9.73 -8.80 -15.58
C LEU A 147 10.80 -9.58 -16.36
N ARG A 148 11.25 -10.75 -15.90
CA ARG A 148 12.17 -11.61 -16.66
C ARG A 148 11.54 -12.18 -17.94
N ALA A 149 10.24 -12.47 -17.90
CA ALA A 149 9.53 -13.08 -19.02
C ALA A 149 9.19 -12.09 -20.14
N PHE A 150 8.78 -10.87 -19.79
CA PHE A 150 8.30 -9.87 -20.74
C PHE A 150 9.46 -9.06 -21.35
N PRO A 151 9.34 -8.64 -22.63
CA PRO A 151 10.38 -7.84 -23.28
C PRO A 151 10.55 -6.49 -22.59
N LYS A 152 11.76 -5.94 -22.59
CA LYS A 152 12.11 -4.63 -21.99
C LYS A 152 11.65 -3.44 -22.84
N THR A 153 10.50 -3.59 -23.48
CA THR A 153 9.81 -2.50 -24.17
C THR A 153 8.79 -1.87 -23.25
N LYS A 154 8.36 -0.65 -23.54
CA LYS A 154 7.26 0.01 -22.80
C LYS A 154 5.99 -0.85 -22.74
N GLY A 155 5.71 -1.61 -23.80
CA GLY A 155 4.57 -2.53 -23.88
C GLY A 155 4.76 -3.77 -23.01
N GLY A 156 5.93 -4.40 -23.08
CA GLY A 156 6.23 -5.60 -22.29
C GLY A 156 6.27 -5.32 -20.79
N ILE A 157 6.92 -4.24 -20.36
CA ILE A 157 6.94 -3.83 -18.95
C ILE A 157 5.52 -3.53 -18.45
N THR A 158 4.70 -2.85 -19.26
CA THR A 158 3.29 -2.60 -18.92
C THR A 158 2.51 -3.89 -18.79
N GLY A 159 2.72 -4.86 -19.68
CA GLY A 159 2.10 -6.18 -19.60
C GLY A 159 2.43 -6.91 -18.30
N ALA A 160 3.72 -6.91 -17.91
CA ALA A 160 4.15 -7.49 -16.63
C ALA A 160 3.50 -6.77 -15.42
N VAL A 161 3.40 -5.44 -15.46
CA VAL A 161 2.78 -4.63 -14.39
C VAL A 161 1.30 -4.96 -14.25
N VAL A 162 0.57 -4.96 -15.36
CA VAL A 162 -0.88 -5.22 -15.35
C VAL A 162 -1.15 -6.66 -14.90
N LEU A 163 -0.40 -7.63 -15.43
CA LEU A 163 -0.54 -9.03 -15.03
C LEU A 163 -0.19 -9.23 -13.55
N GLY A 164 0.88 -8.59 -13.05
CA GLY A 164 1.23 -8.62 -11.63
C GLY A 164 0.11 -8.07 -10.74
N GLY A 165 -0.50 -6.95 -11.13
CA GLY A 165 -1.65 -6.39 -10.43
C GLY A 165 -2.90 -7.26 -10.50
N VAL A 166 -3.20 -7.87 -11.65
CA VAL A 166 -4.33 -8.81 -11.80
C VAL A 166 -4.15 -10.04 -10.94
N LEU A 167 -2.96 -10.65 -10.93
CA LEU A 167 -2.65 -11.77 -10.02
C LEU A 167 -2.80 -11.35 -8.55
N PHE A 168 -2.44 -10.10 -8.23
CA PHE A 168 -2.65 -9.49 -6.91
C PHE A 168 -4.10 -9.15 -6.56
N GLY A 169 -4.98 -8.96 -7.55
CA GLY A 169 -6.42 -8.90 -7.28
C GLY A 169 -6.97 -10.29 -7.04
N LEU A 170 -6.66 -11.22 -7.95
CA LEU A 170 -7.33 -12.52 -8.02
C LEU A 170 -7.08 -13.44 -6.82
N MET A 171 -5.94 -13.36 -6.11
CA MET A 171 -5.78 -14.20 -4.91
C MET A 171 -6.81 -13.89 -3.83
N HIS A 172 -7.36 -12.68 -3.79
CA HIS A 172 -8.30 -12.27 -2.75
C HIS A 172 -9.63 -13.03 -2.84
N PHE A 173 -9.91 -13.70 -3.98
CA PHE A 173 -10.99 -14.70 -4.03
C PHE A 173 -10.82 -15.84 -3.03
N SER A 174 -9.59 -16.11 -2.56
CA SER A 174 -9.35 -17.08 -1.50
C SER A 174 -10.02 -16.70 -0.18
N ASN A 175 -10.31 -15.42 0.06
CA ASN A 175 -11.05 -14.99 1.27
C ASN A 175 -12.49 -15.54 1.31
N MET A 176 -13.05 -15.99 0.19
CA MET A 176 -14.32 -16.71 0.20
C MET A 176 -14.24 -18.02 0.99
N GLY A 177 -13.06 -18.66 1.05
CA GLY A 177 -12.82 -19.84 1.89
C GLY A 177 -12.89 -19.54 3.39
N ALA A 178 -12.73 -18.27 3.77
CA ALA A 178 -12.90 -17.76 5.13
C ALA A 178 -14.30 -17.17 5.40
N GLY A 179 -15.28 -17.43 4.53
CA GLY A 179 -16.67 -17.00 4.72
C GLY A 179 -17.02 -15.61 4.18
N VAL A 180 -16.14 -14.98 3.39
CA VAL A 180 -16.43 -13.70 2.75
C VAL A 180 -17.45 -13.87 1.61
N LYS A 181 -18.47 -13.02 1.58
CA LYS A 181 -19.50 -12.98 0.53
C LYS A 181 -18.89 -12.66 -0.84
N PHE A 182 -19.38 -13.31 -1.89
CA PHE A 182 -18.88 -13.11 -3.26
C PHE A 182 -18.88 -11.63 -3.69
N SER A 183 -19.93 -10.86 -3.38
CA SER A 183 -20.02 -9.44 -3.75
C SER A 183 -18.94 -8.60 -3.09
N SER A 184 -18.73 -8.77 -1.79
CA SER A 184 -17.71 -8.07 -1.01
C SER A 184 -16.31 -8.46 -1.45
N CYS A 185 -16.11 -9.76 -1.71
CA CYS A 185 -14.87 -10.29 -2.24
C CYS A 185 -14.56 -9.74 -3.65
N LEU A 186 -15.56 -9.62 -4.53
CA LEU A 186 -15.38 -9.04 -5.86
C LEU A 186 -14.95 -7.56 -5.79
N ILE A 187 -15.52 -6.78 -4.87
CA ILE A 187 -15.09 -5.40 -4.62
C ILE A 187 -13.63 -5.38 -4.18
N GLN A 188 -13.24 -6.26 -3.25
CA GLN A 188 -11.86 -6.40 -2.79
C GLN A 188 -10.91 -6.79 -3.93
N VAL A 189 -11.27 -7.76 -4.77
CA VAL A 189 -10.45 -8.22 -5.90
C VAL A 189 -10.15 -7.07 -6.87
N ILE A 190 -11.15 -6.24 -7.17
CA ILE A 190 -10.98 -5.10 -8.07
C ILE A 190 -10.12 -4.01 -7.41
N SER A 191 -10.42 -3.63 -6.16
CA SER A 191 -9.65 -2.59 -5.47
C SER A 191 -8.20 -3.01 -5.22
N ALA A 192 -7.98 -4.23 -4.73
CA ALA A 192 -6.65 -4.81 -4.55
C ALA A 192 -5.93 -4.94 -5.89
N GLY A 193 -6.61 -5.35 -6.97
CA GLY A 193 -6.01 -5.43 -8.30
C GLY A 193 -5.51 -4.08 -8.82
N LEU A 194 -6.30 -3.01 -8.67
CA LEU A 194 -5.91 -1.64 -9.03
C LEU A 194 -4.71 -1.16 -8.20
N MET A 195 -4.72 -1.45 -6.89
CA MET A 195 -3.58 -1.23 -5.99
C MET A 195 -2.34 -2.01 -6.44
N GLY A 196 -2.58 -3.24 -6.88
CA GLY A 196 -1.65 -4.20 -7.45
C GLY A 196 -0.82 -3.58 -8.56
N VAL A 197 -1.53 -3.05 -9.56
CA VAL A 197 -0.95 -2.36 -10.72
C VAL A 197 -0.13 -1.14 -10.30
N LEU A 198 -0.65 -0.33 -9.37
CA LEU A 198 0.04 0.85 -8.85
C LEU A 198 1.37 0.49 -8.17
N PHE A 199 1.37 -0.45 -7.23
CA PHE A 199 2.58 -0.93 -6.56
C PHE A 199 3.56 -1.55 -7.55
N CYS A 200 3.09 -2.31 -8.55
CA CYS A 200 3.98 -2.82 -9.61
C CYS A 200 4.62 -1.68 -10.40
N MET A 201 3.88 -0.62 -10.75
CA MET A 201 4.43 0.56 -11.42
C MET A 201 5.44 1.31 -10.55
N ILE A 202 5.15 1.48 -9.26
CA ILE A 202 6.05 2.15 -8.31
C ILE A 202 7.32 1.32 -8.15
N TYR A 203 7.20 0.00 -7.93
CA TYR A 203 8.35 -0.90 -7.85
C TYR A 203 9.18 -0.86 -9.12
N ALA A 204 8.55 -0.96 -10.29
CA ALA A 204 9.25 -0.93 -11.56
C ALA A 204 10.04 0.36 -11.77
N SER A 205 9.53 1.48 -11.25
CA SER A 205 10.14 2.81 -11.39
C SER A 205 11.24 3.09 -10.36
N THR A 206 11.24 2.40 -9.23
CA THR A 206 12.07 2.75 -8.06
C THR A 206 13.02 1.65 -7.61
N ARG A 207 12.66 0.39 -7.92
CA ARG A 207 13.29 -0.84 -7.42
C ARG A 207 13.43 -0.85 -5.88
N ASN A 208 12.53 -0.19 -5.17
CA ASN A 208 12.54 -0.10 -3.71
C ASN A 208 11.45 -0.99 -3.11
N PHE A 209 11.87 -2.16 -2.63
CA PHE A 209 10.99 -3.14 -2.00
C PHE A 209 10.42 -2.65 -0.66
N TRP A 210 11.28 -2.15 0.23
CA TRP A 210 10.92 -1.78 1.59
C TRP A 210 9.84 -0.70 1.66
N MET A 211 9.88 0.27 0.74
CA MET A 211 8.85 1.28 0.67
C MET A 211 7.46 0.70 0.39
N LEU A 212 7.36 -0.31 -0.48
CA LEU A 212 6.07 -0.93 -0.78
C LEU A 212 5.56 -1.75 0.40
N ALA A 213 6.44 -2.50 1.07
CA ALA A 213 6.07 -3.21 2.29
C ALA A 213 5.52 -2.24 3.35
N ILE A 214 6.15 -1.07 3.54
CA ILE A 214 5.67 -0.03 4.45
C ILE A 214 4.30 0.51 4.01
N PHE A 215 4.12 0.87 2.74
CA PHE A 215 2.82 1.37 2.27
C PHE A 215 1.71 0.33 2.42
N HIS A 216 1.99 -0.92 2.10
CA HIS A 216 1.03 -2.01 2.25
C HIS A 216 0.62 -2.16 3.73
N THR A 217 1.60 -2.33 4.63
CA THR A 217 1.35 -2.44 6.07
C THR A 217 0.52 -1.27 6.61
N VAL A 218 0.80 -0.03 6.20
CA VAL A 218 0.08 1.13 6.73
C VAL A 218 -1.36 1.22 6.19
N VAL A 219 -1.59 0.82 4.94
CA VAL A 219 -2.94 0.72 4.38
C VAL A 219 -3.77 -0.31 5.15
N ASP A 220 -3.23 -1.50 5.35
CA ASP A 220 -3.91 -2.58 6.08
C ASP A 220 -4.15 -2.20 7.53
N MET A 221 -3.15 -1.59 8.18
CA MET A 221 -3.28 -1.10 9.55
C MET A 221 -4.42 -0.08 9.66
N GLY A 222 -4.54 0.85 8.72
CA GLY A 222 -5.65 1.82 8.72
C GLY A 222 -7.01 1.16 8.52
N GLY A 223 -7.11 0.17 7.62
CA GLY A 223 -8.35 -0.54 7.34
C GLY A 223 -8.80 -1.50 8.44
N LEU A 224 -7.86 -2.04 9.23
CA LEU A 224 -8.11 -3.06 10.25
C LEU A 224 -7.95 -2.54 11.69
N LEU A 225 -7.64 -1.26 11.89
CA LEU A 225 -7.28 -0.72 13.21
C LEU A 225 -8.36 -0.97 14.27
N SER A 226 -9.62 -0.72 13.92
CA SER A 226 -10.75 -0.89 14.84
C SER A 226 -10.93 -2.37 15.23
N SER A 227 -10.90 -3.30 14.28
CA SER A 227 -10.97 -4.75 14.56
C SER A 227 -9.73 -5.30 15.27
N GLY A 228 -8.60 -4.60 15.22
CA GLY A 228 -7.40 -4.97 15.96
C GLY A 228 -7.47 -4.56 17.44
N ILE A 229 -8.11 -3.42 17.73
CA ILE A 229 -8.17 -2.84 19.08
C ILE A 229 -9.38 -3.35 19.88
N PHE A 230 -10.53 -3.53 19.23
CA PHE A 230 -11.77 -3.91 19.90
C PHE A 230 -12.26 -5.30 19.48
N GLU A 231 -13.00 -5.94 20.36
CA GLU A 231 -13.79 -7.11 20.03
C GLU A 231 -14.86 -6.73 19.00
N GLY A 232 -15.07 -7.57 17.98
CA GLY A 232 -16.03 -7.24 16.92
C GLY A 232 -15.75 -7.82 15.54
N GLY A 233 -14.92 -8.86 15.44
CA GLY A 233 -14.71 -9.62 14.20
C GLY A 233 -13.35 -9.39 13.54
N GLY A 234 -12.96 -10.33 12.68
CA GLY A 234 -11.66 -10.38 12.03
C GLY A 234 -11.65 -9.74 10.64
N VAL A 235 -10.60 -10.04 9.86
CA VAL A 235 -10.43 -9.55 8.48
C VAL A 235 -11.64 -9.90 7.60
N ALA A 236 -12.17 -11.12 7.72
CA ALA A 236 -13.32 -11.57 6.93
C ALA A 236 -14.59 -10.76 7.21
N ASP A 237 -14.83 -10.40 8.47
CA ASP A 237 -15.98 -9.59 8.88
C ASP A 237 -15.89 -8.17 8.32
N ARG A 238 -14.71 -7.55 8.41
CA ARG A 238 -14.46 -6.22 7.84
C ARG A 238 -14.67 -6.19 6.32
N ILE A 239 -14.25 -7.24 5.61
CA ILE A 239 -14.50 -7.33 4.16
C ILE A 239 -16.00 -7.50 3.91
N ASN A 240 -16.71 -8.30 4.72
CA ASN A 240 -18.15 -8.52 4.58
C ASN A 240 -19.01 -7.26 4.77
N GLU A 241 -18.46 -6.20 5.37
CA GLU A 241 -19.07 -4.87 5.48
C GLU A 241 -18.98 -4.05 4.18
N PHE A 242 -18.18 -4.48 3.19
CA PHE A 242 -18.06 -3.77 1.92
C PHE A 242 -19.42 -3.65 1.21
N SER A 243 -19.72 -2.43 0.80
CA SER A 243 -20.93 -2.05 0.09
C SER A 243 -20.61 -1.37 -1.25
N ALA A 244 -21.64 -0.99 -2.00
CA ALA A 244 -21.46 -0.23 -3.25
C ALA A 244 -20.69 1.09 -3.04
N MET A 245 -20.71 1.68 -1.84
CA MET A 245 -19.92 2.89 -1.53
C MET A 245 -18.42 2.62 -1.61
N ASN A 246 -17.96 1.40 -1.29
CA ASN A 246 -16.55 1.02 -1.37
C ASN A 246 -16.02 1.03 -2.82
N CYS A 247 -16.90 0.99 -3.84
CA CYS A 247 -16.51 1.15 -5.24
C CYS A 247 -15.94 2.55 -5.57
N ILE A 248 -16.12 3.55 -4.69
CA ILE A 248 -15.41 4.84 -4.80
C ILE A 248 -13.89 4.62 -4.83
N ALA A 249 -13.39 3.58 -4.14
CA ALA A 249 -11.99 3.20 -4.20
C ALA A 249 -11.51 2.92 -5.63
N PHE A 250 -12.37 2.45 -6.54
CA PHE A 250 -11.97 2.19 -7.93
C PHE A 250 -11.60 3.47 -8.67
N VAL A 251 -12.30 4.58 -8.38
CA VAL A 251 -11.98 5.89 -8.96
C VAL A 251 -10.72 6.45 -8.30
N VAL A 252 -10.66 6.38 -6.96
CA VAL A 252 -9.53 6.89 -6.16
C VAL A 252 -8.22 6.19 -6.53
N LEU A 253 -8.24 4.89 -6.82
CA LEU A 253 -7.08 4.10 -7.26
C LEU A 253 -6.89 4.11 -8.78
N GLY A 254 -7.99 4.15 -9.54
CA GLY A 254 -7.97 4.10 -11.00
C GLY A 254 -7.34 5.33 -11.64
N ILE A 255 -7.63 6.54 -11.11
CA ILE A 255 -7.03 7.79 -11.62
C ILE A 255 -5.49 7.76 -11.50
N PRO A 256 -4.88 7.55 -10.31
CA PRO A 256 -3.42 7.51 -10.21
C PRO A 256 -2.83 6.33 -11.01
N MET A 257 -3.53 5.19 -11.11
CA MET A 257 -3.09 4.08 -11.95
C MET A 257 -2.96 4.52 -13.42
N LEU A 258 -3.98 5.17 -13.99
CA LEU A 258 -3.95 5.67 -15.36
C LEU A 258 -2.86 6.74 -15.56
N VAL A 259 -2.67 7.62 -14.57
CA VAL A 259 -1.59 8.62 -14.58
C VAL A 259 -0.21 7.94 -14.59
N MET A 260 -0.01 6.87 -13.83
CA MET A 260 1.24 6.12 -13.84
C MET A 260 1.46 5.37 -15.16
N LEU A 261 0.38 4.86 -15.78
CA LEU A 261 0.43 4.13 -17.06
C LEU A 261 0.50 5.04 -18.30
N ARG A 262 0.52 6.36 -18.14
CA ARG A 262 0.61 7.31 -19.27
C ARG A 262 1.89 7.10 -20.09
N LYS A 263 1.83 7.45 -21.39
CA LYS A 263 2.91 7.23 -22.38
C LYS A 263 4.30 7.71 -21.89
N SER A 264 4.39 8.89 -21.30
CA SER A 264 5.68 9.45 -20.84
C SER A 264 6.34 8.65 -19.72
N ARG A 265 5.55 8.08 -18.80
CA ARG A 265 6.06 7.24 -17.70
C ARG A 265 6.54 5.88 -18.23
N ARG A 266 5.78 5.29 -19.15
CA ARG A 266 6.15 4.00 -19.78
C ARG A 266 7.42 4.09 -20.62
N ILE A 267 7.65 5.19 -21.32
CA ILE A 267 8.91 5.44 -22.04
C ILE A 267 10.07 5.56 -21.02
N ARG A 268 9.90 6.32 -19.94
CA ARG A 268 10.92 6.43 -18.89
C ARG A 268 11.28 5.07 -18.25
N LEU A 269 10.30 4.17 -18.12
CA LEU A 269 10.56 2.79 -17.67
C LEU A 269 11.35 1.98 -18.70
N GLU A 270 10.98 2.04 -19.99
CA GLU A 270 11.74 1.40 -21.07
C GLU A 270 13.21 1.86 -21.05
N MET A 271 13.46 3.16 -20.95
CA MET A 271 14.81 3.71 -20.79
C MET A 271 15.54 3.12 -19.57
N LEU A 272 14.89 3.10 -18.41
CA LEU A 272 15.47 2.57 -17.16
C LEU A 272 15.88 1.10 -17.29
N TYR A 273 15.03 0.25 -17.88
CA TYR A 273 15.29 -1.18 -18.03
C TYR A 273 16.26 -1.51 -19.17
N ASN A 274 16.58 -0.54 -20.03
CA ASN A 274 17.62 -0.64 -21.06
C ASN A 274 18.91 0.10 -20.66
N ASN A 275 19.07 0.46 -19.37
CA ASN A 275 20.23 1.15 -18.81
C ASN A 275 20.55 2.52 -19.45
N GLU A 276 19.53 3.20 -19.97
CA GLU A 276 19.69 4.57 -20.46
C GLU A 276 19.74 5.55 -19.28
N ILE A 277 20.61 6.56 -19.40
CA ILE A 277 20.76 7.59 -18.35
C ILE A 277 19.55 8.53 -18.40
N ILE A 278 18.82 8.60 -17.30
CA ILE A 278 17.68 9.52 -17.15
C ILE A 278 18.13 10.72 -16.32
N ILE A 279 18.17 11.90 -16.94
CA ILE A 279 18.54 13.16 -16.31
C ILE A 279 17.28 13.99 -16.07
N ASP A 280 17.04 14.41 -14.83
CA ASP A 280 16.01 15.41 -14.54
C ASP A 280 16.58 16.80 -14.88
N ASP A 281 16.03 17.43 -15.90
CA ASP A 281 16.43 18.73 -16.42
C ASP A 281 15.72 19.89 -15.70
N GLU A 282 16.03 21.12 -16.10
CA GLU A 282 15.39 22.32 -15.56
C GLU A 282 13.86 22.31 -15.73
N ARG A 283 13.36 21.71 -16.83
CA ARG A 283 11.92 21.59 -17.11
C ARG A 283 11.23 20.65 -16.13
N GLU A 284 11.83 19.52 -15.79
CA GLU A 284 11.34 18.64 -14.72
C GLU A 284 11.43 19.34 -13.36
N GLY A 285 12.50 20.09 -13.10
CA GLY A 285 12.62 20.97 -11.93
C GLY A 285 11.44 21.94 -11.79
N ALA A 286 11.07 22.61 -12.89
CA ALA A 286 9.95 23.54 -12.95
C ALA A 286 8.60 22.87 -12.67
N LYS A 287 8.34 21.70 -13.28
CA LYS A 287 7.11 20.93 -13.03
C LYS A 287 7.00 20.52 -11.56
N LEU A 288 8.10 20.05 -10.97
CA LEU A 288 8.13 19.66 -9.57
C LEU A 288 7.91 20.84 -8.62
N ALA A 289 8.41 22.03 -8.95
CA ALA A 289 8.15 23.26 -8.19
C ALA A 289 6.67 23.63 -8.21
N VAL A 290 6.04 23.60 -9.39
CA VAL A 290 4.61 23.87 -9.54
C VAL A 290 3.78 22.83 -8.78
N VAL A 291 4.10 21.54 -8.92
CA VAL A 291 3.42 20.47 -8.16
C VAL A 291 3.56 20.70 -6.66
N SER A 292 4.77 21.05 -6.18
CA SER A 292 5.00 21.37 -4.78
C SER A 292 4.11 22.51 -4.29
N LEU A 293 4.04 23.61 -5.05
CA LEU A 293 3.22 24.76 -4.70
C LEU A 293 1.73 24.44 -4.68
N VAL A 294 1.23 23.73 -5.70
CA VAL A 294 -0.19 23.34 -5.79
C VAL A 294 -0.55 22.42 -4.63
N LEU A 295 0.24 21.37 -4.36
CA LEU A 295 -0.02 20.47 -3.25
C LEU A 295 0.06 21.18 -1.89
N GLY A 296 0.98 22.12 -1.73
CA GLY A 296 1.08 22.93 -0.53
C GLY A 296 -0.14 23.83 -0.31
N ILE A 297 -0.63 24.51 -1.35
CA ILE A 297 -1.87 25.31 -1.27
C ILE A 297 -3.07 24.41 -0.95
N CYS A 298 -3.22 23.27 -1.65
CA CYS A 298 -4.28 22.30 -1.36
C CYS A 298 -4.19 21.78 0.07
N SER A 299 -2.99 21.49 0.58
CA SER A 299 -2.80 21.02 1.96
C SER A 299 -3.23 22.07 2.99
N ILE A 300 -3.10 23.36 2.71
CA ILE A 300 -3.62 24.43 3.59
C ILE A 300 -5.14 24.48 3.52
N ILE A 301 -5.70 24.57 2.30
CA ILE A 301 -7.15 24.70 2.09
C ILE A 301 -7.90 23.53 2.73
N PHE A 302 -7.41 22.31 2.56
CA PHE A 302 -8.06 21.10 3.06
C PHE A 302 -7.57 20.63 4.43
N SER A 303 -6.76 21.44 5.12
CA SER A 303 -6.19 21.06 6.43
C SER A 303 -7.24 20.75 7.50
N PHE A 304 -8.39 21.44 7.46
CA PHE A 304 -9.45 21.27 8.44
C PHE A 304 -10.08 19.88 8.45
N PHE A 305 -9.93 19.10 7.37
CA PHE A 305 -10.40 17.71 7.32
C PHE A 305 -9.48 16.74 8.07
N GLY A 306 -8.21 17.10 8.33
CA GLY A 306 -7.18 16.22 8.92
C GLY A 306 -6.70 15.08 8.01
N TYR A 307 -7.61 14.47 7.24
CA TYR A 307 -7.41 13.33 6.34
C TYR A 307 -6.38 13.52 5.22
N LEU A 308 -6.13 14.76 4.77
CA LEU A 308 -5.28 15.05 3.62
C LEU A 308 -3.88 15.55 3.98
N MET A 309 -3.41 15.29 5.20
CA MET A 309 -2.07 15.68 5.68
C MET A 309 -0.93 15.20 4.77
N GLY A 310 -1.12 14.08 4.06
CA GLY A 310 -0.11 13.57 3.12
C GLY A 310 0.17 14.51 1.94
N LEU A 311 -0.76 15.41 1.57
CA LEU A 311 -0.53 16.37 0.49
C LEU A 311 0.67 17.28 0.81
N GLY A 312 0.78 17.77 2.06
CA GLY A 312 1.92 18.55 2.53
C GLY A 312 3.22 17.76 2.44
N ILE A 313 3.23 16.48 2.84
CA ILE A 313 4.43 15.64 2.75
C ILE A 313 4.89 15.47 1.29
N VAL A 314 3.96 15.15 0.38
CA VAL A 314 4.27 15.00 -1.05
C VAL A 314 4.75 16.33 -1.65
N GLY A 315 4.15 17.46 -1.24
CA GLY A 315 4.57 18.79 -1.63
C GLY A 315 5.99 19.13 -1.18
N MET A 316 6.39 18.76 0.05
CA MET A 316 7.77 18.90 0.54
C MET A 316 8.76 18.05 -0.26
N LEU A 317 8.40 16.79 -0.57
CA LEU A 317 9.21 15.90 -1.39
C LEU A 317 9.40 16.45 -2.81
N ALA A 318 8.34 16.98 -3.42
CA ALA A 318 8.37 17.62 -4.73
C ALA A 318 9.31 18.83 -4.74
N SER A 319 9.24 19.69 -3.71
CA SER A 319 10.16 20.83 -3.57
C SER A 319 11.62 20.38 -3.47
N LYS A 320 11.90 19.39 -2.60
CA LYS A 320 13.25 18.87 -2.41
C LYS A 320 13.84 18.29 -3.69
N MET A 321 13.02 17.64 -4.52
CA MET A 321 13.44 17.14 -5.81
C MET A 321 13.61 18.24 -6.85
N SER A 322 12.71 19.23 -6.88
CA SER A 322 12.83 20.40 -7.75
C SER A 322 14.15 21.13 -7.54
N LYS A 323 14.51 21.40 -6.28
CA LYS A 323 15.78 22.06 -5.91
C LYS A 323 17.05 21.27 -6.26
N LYS A 324 16.92 19.96 -6.49
CA LYS A 324 18.01 19.09 -6.94
C LYS A 324 18.14 19.02 -8.45
N ALA A 325 17.09 19.39 -9.20
CA ALA A 325 17.15 19.43 -10.65
C ALA A 325 18.09 20.55 -11.10
N LYS A 326 18.88 20.29 -12.15
CA LYS A 326 19.95 21.20 -12.59
C LYS A 326 19.40 22.59 -12.92
N GLN A 327 20.04 23.64 -12.36
CA GLN A 327 19.88 25.05 -12.74
C GLN A 327 18.47 25.68 -12.58
N TYR A 328 17.51 25.06 -11.90
CA TYR A 328 16.17 25.66 -11.74
C TYR A 328 16.11 26.75 -10.64
N ASN A 329 15.41 27.86 -10.93
CA ASN A 329 15.17 28.95 -9.97
C ASN A 329 14.26 28.50 -8.82
N ASN A 330 14.78 28.57 -7.60
CA ASN A 330 14.21 27.89 -6.43
C ASN A 330 13.08 28.66 -5.71
N ALA A 331 12.66 29.84 -6.19
CA ALA A 331 11.64 30.64 -5.50
C ALA A 331 10.30 29.90 -5.38
N ILE A 332 9.76 29.38 -6.50
CA ILE A 332 8.49 28.63 -6.51
C ILE A 332 8.60 27.35 -5.68
N ALA A 333 9.70 26.61 -5.82
CA ALA A 333 9.93 25.41 -5.03
C ALA A 333 10.01 25.72 -3.52
N THR A 334 10.59 26.87 -3.15
CA THR A 334 10.68 27.31 -1.75
C THR A 334 9.31 27.74 -1.21
N ALA A 335 8.54 28.50 -1.99
CA ALA A 335 7.16 28.80 -1.64
C ALA A 335 6.33 27.52 -1.44
N GLY A 336 6.46 26.55 -2.36
CA GLY A 336 5.81 25.25 -2.24
C GLY A 336 6.24 24.44 -1.02
N MET A 337 7.52 24.50 -0.63
CA MET A 337 8.00 23.90 0.62
C MET A 337 7.30 24.53 1.83
N ILE A 338 7.27 25.87 1.89
CA ILE A 338 6.71 26.60 3.02
C ILE A 338 5.21 26.32 3.14
N THR A 339 4.44 26.44 2.05
CA THR A 339 3.00 26.18 2.08
C THR A 339 2.68 24.72 2.43
N SER A 340 3.51 23.78 1.97
CA SER A 340 3.39 22.36 2.33
C SER A 340 3.62 22.10 3.82
N ILE A 341 4.63 22.74 4.43
CA ILE A 341 4.89 22.64 5.87
C ILE A 341 3.71 23.20 6.67
N ILE A 342 3.22 24.39 6.30
CA ILE A 342 2.08 25.03 6.97
C ILE A 342 0.85 24.13 6.87
N GLY A 343 0.51 23.65 5.67
CA GLY A 343 -0.64 22.78 5.45
C GLY A 343 -0.55 21.46 6.23
N PHE A 344 0.64 20.85 6.29
CA PHE A 344 0.87 19.64 7.08
C PHE A 344 0.64 19.90 8.59
N VAL A 345 1.24 20.95 9.14
CA VAL A 345 1.11 21.31 10.56
C VAL A 345 -0.35 21.60 10.92
N LEU A 346 -1.07 22.38 10.11
CA LEU A 346 -2.49 22.65 10.31
C LEU A 346 -3.32 21.35 10.30
N SER A 347 -3.03 20.44 9.35
CA SER A 347 -3.74 19.15 9.26
C SER A 347 -3.52 18.28 10.50
N VAL A 348 -2.30 18.26 11.05
CA VAL A 348 -1.97 17.55 12.29
C VAL A 348 -2.73 18.15 13.48
N ILE A 349 -2.73 19.49 13.62
CA ILE A 349 -3.45 20.18 14.68
C ILE A 349 -4.95 19.86 14.60
N CYS A 350 -5.56 19.95 13.41
CA CYS A 350 -6.97 19.63 13.22
C CYS A 350 -7.26 18.16 13.55
N THR A 351 -6.40 17.22 13.14
CA THR A 351 -6.57 15.79 13.45
C THR A 351 -6.57 15.55 14.96
N ILE A 352 -5.58 16.10 15.68
CA ILE A 352 -5.49 15.98 17.14
C ILE A 352 -6.70 16.65 17.81
N GLY A 353 -7.10 17.84 17.35
CA GLY A 353 -8.27 18.54 17.85
C GLY A 353 -9.55 17.71 17.71
N MET A 354 -9.77 17.10 16.55
CA MET A 354 -10.92 16.22 16.31
C MET A 354 -10.87 14.97 17.21
N MET A 355 -9.70 14.35 17.39
CA MET A 355 -9.54 13.20 18.30
C MET A 355 -9.89 13.57 19.75
N VAL A 356 -9.45 14.73 20.24
CA VAL A 356 -9.78 15.20 21.60
C VAL A 356 -11.28 15.51 21.72
N LEU A 357 -11.90 16.09 20.70
CA LEU A 357 -13.34 16.35 20.67
C LEU A 357 -14.17 15.07 20.73
N PHE A 358 -13.77 14.03 20.01
CA PHE A 358 -14.42 12.72 20.05
C PHE A 358 -14.19 12.03 21.40
N ALA A 359 -12.95 12.00 21.89
CA ALA A 359 -12.61 11.35 23.16
C ALA A 359 -13.28 12.00 24.40
N SER A 360 -13.61 13.28 24.34
CA SER A 360 -14.23 14.02 25.46
C SER A 360 -15.75 13.88 25.54
N GLY A 361 -16.40 13.23 24.56
CA GLY A 361 -17.86 13.19 24.45
C GLY A 361 -18.49 14.57 24.21
N MET A 362 -17.67 15.59 23.90
CA MET A 362 -18.15 16.94 23.58
C MET A 362 -18.89 16.96 22.25
N TYR A 363 -18.49 16.11 21.31
CA TYR A 363 -19.18 15.95 20.03
C TYR A 363 -20.65 15.57 20.22
N ASP A 364 -20.94 14.55 21.02
CA ASP A 364 -22.32 14.09 21.27
C ASP A 364 -23.17 15.18 21.95
N ARG A 365 -22.58 15.95 22.86
CA ARG A 365 -23.27 17.09 23.50
C ARG A 365 -23.58 18.20 22.50
N LEU A 366 -22.66 18.54 21.61
CA LEU A 366 -22.84 19.59 20.60
C LEU A 366 -23.90 19.19 19.56
N VAL A 367 -23.88 17.94 19.09
CA VAL A 367 -24.89 17.41 18.15
C VAL A 367 -26.27 17.39 18.80
N ASN A 368 -26.38 16.87 20.02
CA ASN A 368 -27.66 16.82 20.74
C ASN A 368 -28.23 18.22 21.04
N MET A 369 -27.38 19.21 21.31
CA MET A 369 -27.82 20.61 21.47
C MET A 369 -28.34 21.22 20.15
N SER A 370 -27.77 20.86 19.01
CA SER A 370 -28.21 21.35 17.70
C SER A 370 -29.51 20.71 17.20
N MET A 371 -29.85 19.53 17.70
CA MET A 371 -31.11 18.81 17.39
C MET A 371 -32.28 19.25 18.29
N LEU A 372 -32.02 20.06 19.31
CA LEU A 372 -33.01 20.63 20.24
C LEU A 372 -33.38 22.08 19.92
N GLN A 373 -32.85 22.64 18.82
CA GLN A 373 -33.27 23.91 18.20
C GLN A 373 -34.05 23.62 16.93
#